data_AF-A0A662D4L2-F1
#
_entry.id   AF-A0A662D4L2-F1
#
_cell.length_a   1.000
_cell.length_b   1.000
_cell.length_c   1.000
_cell.angle_alpha   90.00
_cell.angle_beta   90.00
_cell.angle_gamma   90.00
#
_symmetry.space_group_name_H-M   'P 1'
#
loop_
_entity.id
_entity.type
_entity.pdbx_description
1 polymer ?
#
loop_
_entity_poly.entity_id
_entity_poly.type
_entity_poly.pdbx_seq_one_letter_code
_entity_poly.pdbx_strand_id
1 'polypeptide(L)' 'MSLDIEGIRPKVISKEASNYLDELRRFRHIFRHSYDYEIDWERLRIVLCKAEKLQNIYEKEIGEFIRFLDKLSE' A
#
# COMPACT_ATOMS: atom_id res chain seq x y z
N MET A 1 1.82 -9.96 -0.75
CA MET A 1 2.83 -9.40 -1.69
C MET A 1 4.14 -9.02 -0.98
N SER A 2 4.20 -9.12 0.34
CA SER A 2 5.37 -8.80 1.17
C SER A 2 6.32 -9.98 1.41
N LEU A 3 5.94 -11.18 0.96
CA LEU A 3 6.79 -12.36 1.06
C LEU A 3 7.85 -12.33 -0.04
N ASP A 4 9.08 -12.55 0.38
CA ASP A 4 10.20 -12.87 -0.47
C ASP A 4 10.21 -14.37 -0.75
N ILE A 5 10.26 -14.74 -2.04
CA ILE A 5 10.28 -16.14 -2.48
C ILE A 5 11.60 -16.35 -3.20
N GLU A 6 12.55 -16.95 -2.49
CA GLU A 6 13.91 -17.16 -2.97
C GLU A 6 13.93 -17.86 -4.34
N GLY A 7 14.70 -17.30 -5.27
CA GLY A 7 14.85 -17.83 -6.63
C GLY A 7 13.63 -17.69 -7.55
N ILE A 8 12.48 -17.20 -7.05
CA ILE A 8 11.25 -17.10 -7.84
C ILE A 8 10.81 -15.64 -7.97
N ARG A 9 10.62 -14.95 -6.85
CA ARG A 9 10.06 -13.60 -6.86
C ARG A 9 10.44 -12.83 -5.59
N PRO A 10 11.14 -11.69 -5.71
CA PRO A 10 11.37 -10.83 -4.58
C PRO A 10 10.06 -10.30 -3.99
N LYS A 11 10.09 -9.86 -2.73
CA LYS A 11 8.96 -9.13 -2.15
C LYS A 11 8.65 -7.90 -3.02
N VAL A 12 7.37 -7.70 -3.33
CA VAL A 12 6.93 -6.58 -4.17
C VAL A 12 6.86 -5.29 -3.35
N ILE A 13 6.46 -5.43 -2.09
CA ILE A 13 6.32 -4.32 -1.15
C ILE A 13 6.88 -4.73 0.21
N SER A 14 7.39 -3.78 0.97
CA SER A 14 7.80 -4.03 2.35
C SER A 14 6.61 -4.29 3.27
N LYS A 15 6.93 -4.76 4.49
CA LYS A 15 5.93 -4.87 5.56
C LYS A 15 5.35 -3.51 5.94
N GLU A 16 6.14 -2.44 5.85
CA GLU A 16 5.69 -1.08 6.11
C GLU A 16 4.65 -0.62 5.07
N ALA A 17 4.96 -0.72 3.78
CA ALA A 17 4.01 -0.42 2.71
C ALA A 17 2.75 -1.26 2.81
N SER A 18 2.88 -2.56 3.14
CA SER A 18 1.75 -3.45 3.38
C SER A 18 0.84 -2.95 4.51
N ASN A 19 1.42 -2.47 5.62
CA ASN A 19 0.64 -1.96 6.75
C ASN A 19 -0.13 -0.69 6.38
N TYR A 20 0.48 0.25 5.64
CA TYR A 20 -0.23 1.45 5.19
C TYR A 20 -1.34 1.12 4.18
N LEU A 21 -1.08 0.22 3.23
CA LEU A 21 -2.09 -0.27 2.29
C LEU A 21 -3.27 -0.93 3.01
N ASP A 22 -3.01 -1.73 4.03
CA ASP A 22 -4.07 -2.37 4.81
C ASP A 22 -4.90 -1.35 5.60
N GLU A 23 -4.29 -0.28 6.10
CA GLU A 23 -5.06 0.81 6.70
C GLU A 23 -5.99 1.48 5.68
N LEU A 24 -5.49 1.80 4.50
CA LEU A 24 -6.31 2.40 3.43
C LEU A 24 -7.45 1.48 3.03
N ARG A 25 -7.20 0.16 2.97
CA ARG A 25 -8.24 -0.86 2.71
C ARG A 25 -9.29 -0.89 3.82
N ARG A 26 -8.88 -0.83 5.10
CA ARG A 26 -9.79 -0.77 6.25
C ARG A 26 -10.64 0.49 6.20
N PHE A 27 -10.04 1.65 5.96
CA PHE A 27 -10.78 2.91 5.82
C PHE A 27 -11.82 2.84 4.69
N ARG A 28 -11.42 2.34 3.51
CA ARG A 28 -12.35 2.15 2.38
C ARG A 28 -13.49 1.20 2.73
N HIS A 29 -13.21 0.13 3.48
CA HIS A 29 -14.26 -0.80 3.91
C HIS A 29 -15.25 -0.11 4.84
N ILE A 30 -14.78 0.66 5.82
CA ILE A 30 -15.64 1.43 6.73
C ILE A 30 -16.48 2.44 5.91
N PHE A 31 -15.84 3.26 5.08
CA PHE A 31 -16.49 4.30 4.30
C PHE A 31 -17.61 3.75 3.39
N ARG A 32 -17.41 2.56 2.82
CA ARG A 32 -18.42 1.88 1.99
C ARG A 32 -19.67 1.44 2.78
N HIS A 33 -19.62 1.30 4.10
CA HIS A 33 -20.77 0.86 4.90
C HIS A 33 -21.35 1.97 5.78
N SER A 34 -20.76 3.16 5.75
CA SER A 34 -21.11 4.30 6.60
C SER A 34 -22.00 5.35 5.90
N TYR A 35 -22.85 4.95 4.94
CA TYR A 35 -23.61 5.86 4.07
C TYR A 35 -24.47 6.93 4.80
N ASP A 36 -24.81 6.73 6.07
CA ASP A 36 -25.61 7.66 6.88
C ASP A 36 -24.79 8.49 7.90
N TYR A 37 -23.46 8.42 7.87
CA TYR A 37 -22.60 9.08 8.86
C TYR A 37 -21.95 10.36 8.32
N GLU A 38 -21.93 11.41 9.14
CA GLU A 38 -21.05 12.57 8.92
C GLU A 38 -19.59 12.09 8.88
N ILE A 39 -18.81 12.68 7.96
CA ILE A 39 -17.40 12.34 7.79
C ILE A 39 -16.64 12.76 9.05
N ASP A 40 -16.04 11.78 9.73
CA ASP A 40 -15.08 12.04 10.79
C ASP A 40 -13.76 12.56 10.19
N TRP A 41 -13.60 13.88 10.25
CA TRP A 41 -12.43 14.59 9.73
C TRP A 41 -11.12 14.17 10.38
N GLU A 42 -11.13 13.80 11.66
CA GLU A 42 -9.92 13.38 12.37
C GLU A 42 -9.45 12.01 11.88
N ARG A 43 -10.40 11.07 11.70
CA ARG A 43 -10.11 9.77 11.08
C ARG A 43 -9.62 9.93 9.64
N LEU A 44 -10.23 10.81 8.85
CA LEU A 44 -9.79 11.08 7.48
C LEU A 44 -8.35 11.60 7.45
N ARG A 45 -8.01 12.55 8.34
CA ARG A 45 -6.65 13.13 8.43
C ARG A 45 -5.60 12.08 8.77
N ILE A 46 -5.90 11.15 9.68
CA ILE A 46 -4.99 10.04 10.04
C ILE A 46 -4.72 9.15 8.82
N VAL A 47 -5.76 8.82 8.06
CA VAL A 47 -5.65 7.97 6.88
C VAL A 47 -4.90 8.68 5.75
N LEU A 48 -5.15 9.98 5.57
CA LEU A 48 -4.41 10.82 4.60
C LEU A 48 -2.91 10.86 4.90
N CYS A 49 -2.53 11.10 6.16
CA CYS A 49 -1.12 11.11 6.56
C CYS A 49 -0.43 9.76 6.29
N LYS A 50 -1.15 8.64 6.48
CA LYS A 50 -0.64 7.30 6.14
C LYS A 50 -0.53 7.11 4.62
N ALA A 51 -1.45 7.66 3.83
CA ALA A 51 -1.40 7.62 2.38
C ALA A 51 -0.19 8.40 1.83
N GLU A 52 0.09 9.58 2.38
CA GLU A 52 1.26 10.39 2.00
C GLU A 52 2.58 9.67 2.30
N LYS A 53 2.68 9.02 3.46
CA LYS A 53 3.84 8.17 3.79
C LYS A 53 3.96 6.99 2.83
N LEU A 54 2.85 6.33 2.52
CA LEU A 54 2.84 5.22 1.57
C LEU A 54 3.29 5.65 0.19
N GLN A 55 2.87 6.82 -0.31
CA GLN A 55 3.20 7.29 -1.67
C GLN A 55 4.71 7.24 -1.93
N ASN A 56 5.50 7.78 -1.00
CA ASN A 56 6.97 7.81 -1.11
C ASN A 56 7.60 6.42 -1.13
N ILE A 57 7.04 5.47 -0.38
CA ILE A 57 7.55 4.10 -0.28
C ILE A 57 7.12 3.29 -1.51
N TYR A 58 5.86 3.43 -1.89
CA TYR A 58 5.21 2.64 -2.92
C TYR A 58 5.84 2.85 -4.30
N GLU A 59 6.10 4.11 -4.68
CA GLU A 59 6.71 4.41 -5.98
C GLU A 59 8.09 3.76 -6.11
N LYS A 60 8.91 3.86 -5.05
CA LYS A 60 10.23 3.24 -5.01
C LYS A 60 10.15 1.71 -5.12
N GLU A 61 9.34 1.07 -4.29
CA GLU A 61 9.26 -0.40 -4.20
C GLU A 61 8.68 -1.02 -5.46
N ILE A 62 7.64 -0.41 -6.04
CA ILE A 62 7.10 -0.85 -7.32
C ILE A 62 8.11 -0.65 -8.44
N GLY A 63 8.85 0.46 -8.47
CA GLY A 63 9.91 0.68 -9.44
C GLY A 63 11.04 -0.36 -9.34
N GLU A 64 11.42 -0.76 -8.12
CA GLU A 64 12.39 -1.85 -7.90
C GLU A 64 11.87 -3.19 -8.44
N PHE A 65 10.58 -3.48 -8.19
CA PHE A 65 9.97 -4.72 -8.67
C PHE A 65 9.82 -4.75 -10.20
N ILE A 66 9.45 -3.64 -10.83
CA ILE A 66 9.38 -3.53 -12.29
C ILE A 66 10.76 -3.77 -12.91
N ARG A 67 11.81 -3.14 -12.38
CA ARG A 67 13.19 -3.39 -12.84
C ARG A 67 13.61 -4.86 -12.72
N PHE A 68 13.12 -5.58 -11.71
CA PHE A 68 13.32 -7.02 -11.61
C PHE A 68 12.62 -7.77 -12.75
N LEU A 69 11.38 -7.40 -13.08
CA LEU A 69 10.63 -8.01 -14.18
C LEU A 69 11.30 -7.74 -15.53
N ASP A 70 11.77 -6.51 -15.76
CA ASP A 70 12.45 -6.13 -17.01
C ASP A 70 13.69 -7.01 -17.24
N LYS A 71 14.50 -7.23 -16.20
CA LYS A 71 15.67 -8.13 -16.25
C LYS A 71 15.34 -9.60 -16.50
N LEU A 72 14.12 -10.05 -16.19
CA LEU A 72 13.68 -11.41 -16.49
C LEU A 72 13.19 -11.56 -17.94
N SER A 73 12.85 -10.44 -18.59
CA SER A 73 12.39 -10.42 -19.98
C SER A 73 13.50 -10.26 -21.01
N GLU A 74 14.72 -9.93 -20.56
CA GLU A 74 15.96 -9.97 -21.33
C GLU A 74 16.48 -11.41 -21.45
#